data_AF-A0A9W6AKF6-F1
#
_entry.id   AF-A0A9W6AKF6-F1
#
_cell.length_a   1.000
_cell.length_b   1.000
_cell.length_c   1.000
_cell.angle_alpha   90.00
_cell.angle_beta   90.00
_cell.angle_gamma   90.00
#
_symmetry.space_group_name_H-M   'P 1'
#
loop_
_entity.id
_entity.type
_entity.pdbx_description
1 polymer ?
#
loop_
_entity_poly.entity_id
_entity_poly.type
_entity_poly.pdbx_seq_one_letter_code
_entity_poly.pdbx_strand_id
1 'polypeptide(L)'
;MATTQTLPAFDHTSSLDSGNPSRRKSRQNAATGASAAGVRALSAQLVAFYFRAPIKAFFRTRVDYMSFARAVNPHSAKTGWSLHTTTPGLLVHAVRTYGWRFIPNQVMPPLLANAGIGAVLYTSYLQVLGALYEPASQGIKRVYPPAPPSNTFAAGFIAGTIQSVVAAPLDALQVRLRASDLLEGPYKSMWHYGRHKLNQIGVRGIFAGWGLSFTRDAFGYAVFFSFFEFVKSQAYYSFLTWYYGSRRTHYAEQLQHIQSSDRGVPLIRPHYALEPCFLMAAGVAASVAQQSIQHPLSAIQSLHVARLEYIDHQASLHPSRREMLRLYYSAYQETLKRCRRKASRAGGWRRWLFRGFARDAIRQVPSTSAGLVIFELVRRKYANMADAVYIQKDGYDILLT
;
A
#
# COMPACT_ATOMS: atom_id res chain seq x y z
N MET A 1 55.24 26.28 48.84
CA MET A 1 56.39 25.40 49.17
C MET A 1 55.83 24.08 49.64
N ALA A 2 55.69 23.12 48.74
CA ALA A 2 56.66 22.04 48.45
C ALA A 2 56.19 20.76 49.18
N THR A 3 55.54 19.82 48.48
CA THR A 3 56.11 18.52 48.02
C THR A 3 56.83 17.77 49.14
N THR A 4 56.52 16.51 49.42
CA THR A 4 57.09 15.38 48.67
C THR A 4 56.35 14.07 48.96
N GLN A 5 56.24 13.25 47.91
CA GLN A 5 55.75 11.88 47.84
C GLN A 5 56.56 10.91 48.73
N THR A 6 55.95 9.81 49.18
CA THR A 6 56.56 8.47 49.20
C THR A 6 55.47 7.41 49.41
N LEU A 7 55.22 6.61 48.37
CA LEU A 7 54.81 5.18 48.46
C LEU A 7 56.11 4.35 48.54
N PRO A 8 56.12 3.02 48.82
CA PRO A 8 55.01 2.06 48.90
C PRO A 8 55.05 1.07 50.10
N ALA A 9 53.97 0.33 50.34
CA ALA A 9 54.01 -1.09 50.70
C ALA A 9 52.61 -1.71 50.55
N PHE A 10 52.55 -2.78 49.76
CA PHE A 10 51.41 -3.67 49.61
C PHE A 10 51.10 -4.37 50.93
N ASP A 11 49.81 -4.47 51.29
CA ASP A 11 49.33 -5.74 51.80
C ASP A 11 47.88 -6.01 51.38
N HIS A 12 47.67 -7.23 50.89
CA HIS A 12 46.45 -7.71 50.28
C HIS A 12 45.39 -8.06 51.33
N THR A 13 44.20 -7.46 51.25
CA THR A 13 42.96 -8.18 51.61
C THR A 13 41.81 -7.75 50.69
N SER A 14 41.55 -8.62 49.73
CA SER A 14 40.41 -8.59 48.81
C SER A 14 39.12 -8.98 49.54
N SER A 15 38.22 -8.02 49.80
CA SER A 15 36.80 -8.32 50.03
C SER A 15 36.07 -8.25 48.68
N LEU A 16 35.93 -9.42 48.05
CA LEU A 16 35.15 -9.62 46.83
C LEU A 16 33.67 -9.33 47.10
N ASP A 17 33.19 -8.17 46.64
CA ASP A 17 31.76 -7.93 46.42
C ASP A 17 31.31 -8.81 45.24
N SER A 18 30.83 -10.01 45.56
CA SER A 18 30.37 -11.02 44.61
C SER A 18 28.98 -10.67 44.07
N GLY A 19 28.90 -9.56 43.34
CA GLY A 19 27.76 -9.22 42.49
C GLY A 19 27.59 -10.28 41.39
N ASN A 20 26.72 -11.26 41.63
CA ASN A 20 26.50 -12.44 40.81
C ASN A 20 26.41 -12.12 39.29
N PRO A 21 27.43 -12.46 38.48
CA PRO A 21 27.51 -12.09 37.06
C PRO A 21 26.41 -12.75 36.20
N SER A 22 25.79 -13.82 36.72
CA SER A 22 24.67 -14.52 36.07
C SER A 22 23.40 -13.66 35.99
N ARG A 23 23.12 -12.84 37.01
CA ARG A 23 21.89 -12.03 37.08
C ARG A 23 21.94 -10.84 36.12
N ARG A 24 23.14 -10.27 35.92
CA ARG A 24 23.38 -9.15 34.98
C ARG A 24 23.40 -9.64 33.52
N LYS A 25 24.01 -10.81 33.24
CA LYS A 25 23.91 -11.50 31.94
C LYS A 25 22.46 -11.90 31.60
N SER A 26 21.70 -12.42 32.57
CA SER A 26 20.31 -12.82 32.36
C SER A 26 19.40 -11.64 31.98
N ARG A 27 19.53 -10.49 32.65
CA ARG A 27 18.79 -9.26 32.29
C ARG A 27 19.19 -8.70 30.93
N GLN A 28 20.49 -8.71 30.58
CA GLN A 28 20.94 -8.29 29.24
C GLN A 28 20.46 -9.24 28.14
N ASN A 29 20.47 -10.56 28.38
CA ASN A 29 19.99 -11.59 27.45
C ASN A 29 18.47 -11.58 27.31
N ALA A 30 17.73 -11.28 28.38
CA ALA A 30 16.28 -11.10 28.35
C ALA A 30 15.88 -9.79 27.64
N ALA A 31 16.63 -8.70 27.83
CA ALA A 31 16.39 -7.44 27.14
C ALA A 31 16.77 -7.50 25.64
N THR A 32 17.87 -8.18 25.29
CA THR A 32 18.22 -8.47 23.88
C THR A 32 17.28 -9.50 23.26
N GLY A 33 16.79 -10.47 24.04
CA GLY A 33 15.77 -11.44 23.64
C GLY A 33 14.40 -10.81 23.40
N ALA A 34 13.96 -9.89 24.27
CA ALA A 34 12.69 -9.18 24.14
C ALA A 34 12.72 -8.13 23.02
N SER A 35 13.84 -7.44 22.81
CA SER A 35 14.01 -6.54 21.66
C SER A 35 14.13 -7.31 20.34
N ALA A 36 14.85 -8.43 20.30
CA ALA A 36 14.90 -9.29 19.13
C ALA A 36 13.56 -9.98 18.85
N ALA A 37 12.83 -10.41 19.88
CA ALA A 37 11.49 -10.97 19.76
C ALA A 37 10.46 -9.91 19.36
N GLY A 38 10.57 -8.67 19.87
CA GLY A 38 9.74 -7.54 19.46
C GLY A 38 10.00 -7.13 18.01
N VAL A 39 11.27 -7.07 17.58
CA VAL A 39 11.63 -6.81 16.18
C VAL A 39 11.21 -7.97 15.28
N ARG A 40 11.34 -9.23 15.72
CA ARG A 40 10.83 -10.40 14.99
C ARG A 40 9.31 -10.44 14.94
N ALA A 41 8.60 -10.05 16.01
CA ALA A 41 7.15 -9.99 16.03
C ALA A 41 6.64 -8.86 15.15
N LEU A 42 7.27 -7.68 15.18
CA LEU A 42 6.95 -6.57 14.30
C LEU A 42 7.29 -6.86 12.84
N SER A 43 8.45 -7.47 12.56
CA SER A 43 8.81 -7.87 11.19
C SER A 43 7.97 -9.04 10.70
N ALA A 44 7.66 -10.02 11.53
CA ALA A 44 6.73 -11.09 11.19
C ALA A 44 5.30 -10.57 11.07
N GLN A 45 4.88 -9.56 11.84
CA GLN A 45 3.59 -8.88 11.65
C GLN A 45 3.58 -8.03 10.40
N LEU A 46 4.70 -7.40 10.01
CA LEU A 46 4.83 -6.63 8.76
C LEU A 46 4.91 -7.54 7.55
N VAL A 47 5.58 -8.68 7.67
CA VAL A 47 5.68 -9.73 6.65
C VAL A 47 4.37 -10.49 6.56
N ALA A 48 3.79 -10.90 7.68
CA ALA A 48 2.44 -11.47 7.74
C ALA A 48 1.44 -10.45 7.23
N PHE A 49 1.52 -9.16 7.57
CA PHE A 49 0.69 -8.11 6.98
C PHE A 49 0.89 -8.07 5.46
N TYR A 50 2.14 -8.00 4.99
CA TYR A 50 2.55 -8.06 3.58
C TYR A 50 1.98 -9.25 2.81
N PHE A 51 1.79 -10.39 3.48
CA PHE A 51 1.20 -11.62 2.93
C PHE A 51 -0.29 -11.83 3.31
N ARG A 52 -0.86 -11.10 4.27
CA ARG A 52 -2.22 -11.24 4.84
C ARG A 52 -3.20 -10.25 4.25
N ALA A 53 -2.73 -9.09 3.81
CA ALA A 53 -3.48 -8.24 2.91
C ALA A 53 -2.88 -8.40 1.50
N PRO A 54 -3.68 -8.38 0.43
CA PRO A 54 -3.21 -8.38 -0.96
C PRO A 54 -2.46 -7.06 -1.28
N ILE A 55 -1.33 -6.81 -0.62
CA ILE A 55 -0.68 -5.49 -0.59
C ILE A 55 -0.08 -5.16 -1.94
N LYS A 56 0.56 -6.12 -2.61
CA LYS A 56 1.00 -5.90 -3.99
C LYS A 56 -0.14 -5.78 -4.99
N ALA A 57 -1.31 -6.30 -4.64
CA ALA A 57 -2.48 -6.18 -5.47
C ALA A 57 -3.11 -4.78 -5.36
N PHE A 58 -3.23 -4.25 -4.14
CA PHE A 58 -3.96 -3.02 -3.88
C PHE A 58 -3.12 -1.74 -3.89
N PHE A 59 -1.79 -1.83 -3.84
CA PHE A 59 -0.94 -0.65 -3.61
C PHE A 59 -0.01 -0.33 -4.77
N ARG A 60 -0.25 0.84 -5.38
CA ARG A 60 0.70 1.49 -6.29
C ARG A 60 1.95 1.87 -5.51
N THR A 61 3.11 1.35 -5.90
CA THR A 61 4.40 1.75 -5.33
C THR A 61 4.61 3.24 -5.53
N ARG A 62 4.77 4.00 -4.44
CA ARG A 62 5.06 5.43 -4.45
C ARG A 62 6.53 5.68 -4.68
N VAL A 63 7.38 4.91 -3.99
CA VAL A 63 8.83 4.94 -4.18
C VAL A 63 9.28 3.69 -4.92
N ASP A 64 9.96 3.86 -6.06
CA ASP A 64 10.50 2.73 -6.83
C ASP A 64 11.74 2.18 -6.12
N TYR A 65 11.58 1.03 -5.47
CA TYR A 65 12.63 0.33 -4.73
C TYR A 65 13.76 -0.20 -5.65
N MET A 66 13.50 -0.33 -6.95
CA MET A 66 14.47 -0.80 -7.96
C MET A 66 15.16 0.34 -8.72
N SER A 67 14.80 1.59 -8.44
CA SER A 67 15.38 2.77 -9.10
C SER A 67 16.91 2.76 -9.04
N PHE A 68 17.48 2.50 -7.86
CA PHE A 68 18.92 2.39 -7.67
C PHE A 68 19.51 1.20 -8.41
N ALA A 69 18.92 0.01 -8.25
CA ALA A 69 19.41 -1.21 -8.88
C ALA A 69 19.44 -1.11 -10.41
N ARG A 70 18.48 -0.38 -10.99
CA ARG A 70 18.45 -0.06 -12.43
C ARG A 70 19.49 0.98 -12.81
N ALA A 71 19.71 2.00 -11.97
CA ALA A 71 20.69 3.04 -12.23
C ALA A 71 22.15 2.53 -12.23
N VAL A 72 22.46 1.53 -11.39
CA VAL A 72 23.81 0.92 -11.32
C VAL A 72 24.07 -0.14 -12.37
N ASN A 73 23.06 -0.59 -13.13
CA ASN A 73 23.25 -1.66 -14.09
C ASN A 73 23.70 -1.09 -15.46
N PRO A 74 24.93 -1.41 -15.93
CA PRO A 74 25.40 -0.95 -17.23
C PRO A 74 24.59 -1.51 -18.41
N HIS A 75 23.81 -2.57 -18.19
CA HIS A 75 22.97 -3.20 -19.21
C HIS A 75 21.54 -2.66 -19.27
N SER A 76 21.15 -1.73 -18.37
CA SER A 76 19.80 -1.17 -18.36
C SER A 76 19.48 -0.26 -19.55
N ALA A 77 20.49 0.23 -20.28
CA ALA A 77 20.31 1.02 -21.50
C ALA A 77 20.13 0.16 -22.77
N LYS A 78 20.40 -1.15 -22.72
CA LYS A 78 20.29 -2.03 -23.89
C LYS A 78 18.82 -2.40 -24.13
N THR A 79 18.33 -2.09 -25.33
CA THR A 79 16.98 -2.45 -25.79
C THR A 79 16.92 -3.95 -26.10
N GLY A 80 16.41 -4.74 -25.16
CA GLY A 80 16.18 -6.19 -25.32
C GLY A 80 15.78 -6.88 -24.02
N TRP A 81 15.03 -7.98 -24.12
CA TRP A 81 14.76 -8.84 -22.96
C TRP A 81 16.05 -9.60 -22.62
N SER A 82 16.55 -9.42 -21.40
CA SER A 82 17.75 -10.10 -20.90
C SER A 82 17.52 -10.50 -19.46
N LEU A 83 18.04 -11.67 -19.05
CA LEU A 83 18.00 -12.09 -17.65
C LEU A 83 18.64 -11.04 -16.72
N HIS A 84 19.62 -10.28 -17.19
CA HIS A 84 20.29 -9.22 -16.43
C HIS A 84 19.48 -7.93 -16.29
N THR A 85 18.42 -7.74 -17.08
CA THR A 85 17.50 -6.59 -16.95
C THR A 85 16.23 -6.93 -16.16
N THR A 86 16.05 -8.20 -15.77
CA THR A 86 14.96 -8.65 -14.88
C THR A 86 15.19 -8.18 -13.44
N THR A 87 14.11 -8.04 -12.66
CA THR A 87 14.19 -7.65 -11.24
C THR A 87 15.14 -8.54 -10.41
N PRO A 88 15.10 -9.88 -10.52
CA PRO A 88 16.07 -10.73 -9.85
C PRO A 88 17.50 -10.52 -10.36
N GLY A 89 17.70 -10.36 -11.68
CA GLY A 89 19.01 -10.09 -12.27
C GLY A 89 19.63 -8.78 -11.79
N LEU A 90 18.83 -7.71 -11.70
CA LEU A 90 19.24 -6.41 -11.17
C LEU A 90 19.65 -6.50 -9.70
N LEU A 91 18.89 -7.23 -8.89
CA LEU A 91 19.20 -7.45 -7.49
C LEU A 91 20.47 -8.28 -7.31
N VAL A 92 20.61 -9.38 -8.06
CA VAL A 92 21.82 -10.23 -8.00
C VAL A 92 23.05 -9.44 -8.39
N HIS A 93 22.98 -8.64 -9.47
CA HIS A 93 24.06 -7.75 -9.86
C HIS A 93 24.39 -6.74 -8.76
N ALA A 94 23.40 -5.99 -8.27
CA ALA A 94 23.60 -4.99 -7.23
C ALA A 94 24.17 -5.57 -5.92
N VAL A 95 23.72 -6.77 -5.50
CA VAL A 95 24.25 -7.46 -4.33
C VAL A 95 25.68 -7.96 -4.56
N ARG A 96 26.03 -8.41 -5.77
CA ARG A 96 27.40 -8.79 -6.09
C ARG A 96 28.34 -7.58 -6.12
N THR A 97 27.87 -6.43 -6.61
CA THR A 97 28.69 -5.21 -6.74
C THR A 97 28.83 -4.45 -5.42
N TYR A 98 27.74 -4.26 -4.66
CA TYR A 98 27.71 -3.44 -3.44
C TYR A 98 27.64 -4.27 -2.14
N GLY A 99 27.63 -5.59 -2.27
CA GLY A 99 27.52 -6.54 -1.15
C GLY A 99 26.08 -6.69 -0.61
N TRP A 100 25.91 -7.62 0.33
CA TRP A 100 24.62 -7.91 0.97
C TRP A 100 24.01 -6.74 1.74
N ARG A 101 24.82 -5.74 2.12
CA ARG A 101 24.34 -4.49 2.76
C ARG A 101 23.46 -3.65 1.85
N PHE A 102 23.45 -3.93 0.53
CA PHE A 102 22.59 -3.27 -0.44
C PHE A 102 21.09 -3.41 -0.13
N ILE A 103 20.65 -4.62 0.23
CA ILE A 103 19.23 -4.90 0.48
C ILE A 103 18.68 -4.07 1.67
N PRO A 104 19.28 -4.12 2.88
CA PRO A 104 18.77 -3.36 4.02
C PRO A 104 18.90 -1.83 3.86
N ASN A 105 19.90 -1.35 3.13
CA ASN A 105 20.18 0.08 3.04
C ASN A 105 19.49 0.79 1.86
N GLN A 106 19.21 0.09 0.75
CA GLN A 106 18.64 0.67 -0.46
C GLN A 106 17.27 0.10 -0.82
N VAL A 107 17.04 -1.21 -0.63
CA VAL A 107 15.79 -1.86 -1.06
C VAL A 107 14.72 -1.83 0.05
N MET A 108 15.09 -2.14 1.28
CA MET A 108 14.16 -2.19 2.41
C MET A 108 13.45 -0.86 2.71
N PRO A 109 14.14 0.31 2.77
CA PRO A 109 13.46 1.58 3.07
C PRO A 109 12.25 1.89 2.18
N PRO A 110 12.38 1.93 0.83
CA PRO A 110 11.22 2.11 -0.04
C PRO A 110 10.16 1.02 0.13
N LEU A 111 10.55 -0.24 0.36
CA LEU A 111 9.61 -1.35 0.55
C LEU A 111 8.78 -1.15 1.82
N LEU A 112 9.43 -0.88 2.96
CA LEU A 112 8.77 -0.65 4.25
C LEU A 112 7.87 0.58 4.20
N ALA A 113 8.32 1.64 3.52
CA ALA A 113 7.54 2.86 3.40
C ALA A 113 6.26 2.65 2.55
N ASN A 114 6.37 1.93 1.43
CA ASN A 114 5.20 1.54 0.63
C ASN A 114 4.25 0.59 1.39
N ALA A 115 4.80 -0.39 2.12
CA ALA A 115 4.00 -1.31 2.95
C ALA A 115 3.27 -0.57 4.08
N GLY A 116 3.94 0.38 4.74
CA GLY A 116 3.35 1.20 5.79
C GLY A 116 2.20 2.07 5.29
N ILE A 117 2.34 2.70 4.12
CA ILE A 117 1.24 3.44 3.48
C ILE A 117 0.05 2.51 3.21
N GLY A 118 0.30 1.30 2.69
CA GLY A 118 -0.75 0.33 2.44
C GLY A 118 -1.46 -0.12 3.73
N ALA A 119 -0.69 -0.33 4.81
CA ALA A 119 -1.21 -0.61 6.15
C ALA A 119 -2.15 0.48 6.62
N VAL A 120 -1.68 1.73 6.60
CA VAL A 120 -2.48 2.89 7.01
C VAL A 120 -3.76 2.97 6.19
N LEU A 121 -3.72 2.78 4.87
CA LEU A 121 -4.93 2.81 4.06
C LEU A 121 -5.93 1.75 4.51
N TYR A 122 -5.48 0.49 4.60
CA TYR A 122 -6.38 -0.61 4.87
C TYR A 122 -6.93 -0.58 6.30
N THR A 123 -6.10 -0.27 7.29
CA THR A 123 -6.56 -0.15 8.68
C THR A 123 -7.51 1.02 8.86
N SER A 124 -7.23 2.17 8.24
CA SER A 124 -8.14 3.32 8.25
C SER A 124 -9.46 2.98 7.59
N TYR A 125 -9.43 2.26 6.46
CA TYR A 125 -10.65 1.81 5.79
C TYR A 125 -11.50 0.91 6.68
N LEU A 126 -10.90 -0.10 7.32
CA LEU A 126 -11.62 -1.01 8.22
C LEU A 126 -12.20 -0.28 9.43
N GLN A 127 -11.44 0.62 10.06
CA GLN A 127 -11.90 1.40 11.21
C GLN A 127 -13.05 2.33 10.84
N VAL A 128 -12.93 3.06 9.74
CA VAL A 128 -13.98 3.98 9.29
C VAL A 128 -15.21 3.22 8.83
N LEU A 129 -15.05 2.10 8.10
CA LEU A 129 -16.19 1.29 7.69
C LEU A 129 -16.90 0.66 8.89
N GLY A 130 -16.17 0.19 9.90
CA GLY A 130 -16.75 -0.32 11.14
C GLY A 130 -17.51 0.76 11.91
N ALA A 131 -17.06 2.02 11.87
CA ALA A 131 -17.77 3.15 12.46
C ALA A 131 -19.01 3.58 11.66
N LEU A 132 -18.97 3.48 10.33
CA LEU A 132 -20.08 3.85 9.44
C LEU A 132 -21.11 2.74 9.24
N TYR A 133 -20.75 1.50 9.51
CA TYR A 133 -21.60 0.33 9.28
C TYR A 133 -21.36 -0.74 10.36
N GLU A 134 -22.27 -0.80 11.32
CA GLU A 134 -22.17 -1.66 12.51
C GLU A 134 -21.91 -3.15 12.19
N PRO A 135 -22.53 -3.78 11.17
CA PRO A 135 -22.22 -5.18 10.83
C PRO A 135 -20.77 -5.40 10.41
N ALA A 136 -20.08 -4.38 9.89
CA ALA A 136 -18.65 -4.45 9.60
C ALA A 136 -17.76 -4.35 10.85
N SER A 137 -18.27 -3.82 11.96
CA SER A 137 -17.53 -3.70 13.23
C SER A 137 -17.40 -5.03 13.98
N GLN A 138 -18.31 -5.97 13.73
CA GLN A 138 -18.44 -7.23 14.49
C GLN A 138 -17.33 -8.26 14.20
N GLY A 139 -16.37 -7.96 13.33
CA GLY A 139 -15.23 -8.84 13.05
C GLY A 139 -15.59 -10.18 12.42
N ILE A 140 -16.83 -10.34 11.93
CA ILE A 140 -17.34 -11.57 11.34
C ILE A 140 -16.63 -11.82 10.01
N LYS A 141 -16.23 -13.07 9.75
CA LYS A 141 -15.50 -13.49 8.52
C LYS A 141 -16.21 -13.06 7.23
N ARG A 142 -17.54 -12.96 7.25
CA ARG A 142 -18.38 -12.44 6.17
C ARG A 142 -19.41 -11.47 6.76
N VAL A 143 -19.31 -10.20 6.37
CA VAL A 143 -20.25 -9.15 6.79
C VAL A 143 -21.55 -9.31 5.99
N TYR A 144 -22.65 -9.55 6.67
CA TYR A 144 -24.00 -9.56 6.09
C TYR A 144 -24.95 -8.78 7.01
N PRO A 145 -25.81 -7.87 6.49
CA PRO A 145 -25.93 -7.48 5.09
C PRO A 145 -24.64 -6.85 4.53
N PRO A 146 -24.43 -6.85 3.20
CA PRO A 146 -23.27 -6.19 2.61
C PRO A 146 -23.36 -4.68 2.81
N ALA A 147 -22.23 -4.04 3.09
CA ALA A 147 -22.18 -2.59 3.26
C ALA A 147 -22.64 -1.87 1.97
N PRO A 148 -23.46 -0.82 2.08
CA PRO A 148 -23.94 -0.08 0.92
C PRO A 148 -22.77 0.65 0.22
N PRO A 149 -22.87 0.92 -1.10
CA PRO A 149 -21.80 1.57 -1.86
C PRO A 149 -21.43 2.96 -1.34
N SER A 150 -22.37 3.67 -0.70
CA SER A 150 -22.14 4.98 -0.07
C SER A 150 -21.19 4.91 1.12
N ASN A 151 -21.37 3.92 2.01
CA ASN A 151 -20.56 3.78 3.21
C ASN A 151 -19.15 3.30 2.86
N THR A 152 -19.04 2.39 1.89
CA THR A 152 -17.74 1.93 1.38
C THR A 152 -17.01 3.02 0.61
N PHE A 153 -17.73 3.88 -0.13
CA PHE A 153 -17.18 5.08 -0.75
C PHE A 153 -16.67 6.08 0.30
N ALA A 154 -17.48 6.41 1.30
CA ALA A 154 -17.10 7.35 2.37
C ALA A 154 -15.90 6.83 3.18
N ALA A 155 -15.91 5.54 3.54
CA ALA A 155 -14.78 4.89 4.20
C ALA A 155 -13.52 4.92 3.34
N GLY A 156 -13.64 4.61 2.04
CA GLY A 156 -12.54 4.69 1.10
C GLY A 156 -12.00 6.11 0.91
N PHE A 157 -12.87 7.12 0.93
CA PHE A 157 -12.49 8.54 0.83
C PHE A 157 -11.68 9.01 2.05
N ILE A 158 -12.17 8.70 3.25
CA ILE A 158 -11.49 9.07 4.51
C ILE A 158 -10.17 8.30 4.63
N ALA A 159 -10.16 7.00 4.32
CA ALA A 159 -8.94 6.20 4.30
C ALA A 159 -7.92 6.76 3.31
N GLY A 160 -8.35 7.10 2.07
CA GLY A 160 -7.49 7.72 1.06
C GLY A 160 -6.96 9.09 1.49
N THR A 161 -7.75 9.86 2.24
CA THR A 161 -7.33 11.14 2.84
C THR A 161 -6.21 10.93 3.86
N ILE A 162 -6.42 10.04 4.84
CA ILE A 162 -5.43 9.72 5.87
C ILE A 162 -4.14 9.19 5.21
N GLN A 163 -4.29 8.27 4.26
CA GLN A 163 -3.18 7.74 3.48
C GLN A 163 -2.41 8.86 2.79
N SER A 164 -3.10 9.80 2.13
CA SER A 164 -2.45 10.87 1.36
C SER A 164 -1.62 11.80 2.24
N VAL A 165 -2.04 12.06 3.48
CA VAL A 165 -1.25 12.82 4.45
C VAL A 165 0.02 12.06 4.82
N VAL A 166 -0.10 10.77 5.13
CA VAL A 166 1.05 9.90 5.49
C VAL A 166 2.01 9.70 4.30
N ALA A 167 1.50 9.72 3.07
CA ALA A 167 2.30 9.56 1.87
C ALA A 167 2.94 10.84 1.35
N ALA A 168 2.49 12.02 1.79
CA ALA A 168 3.02 13.31 1.32
C ALA A 168 4.56 13.40 1.41
N PRO A 169 5.22 12.97 2.52
CA PRO A 169 6.69 12.95 2.58
C PRO A 169 7.33 12.04 1.53
N LEU A 170 6.72 10.89 1.25
CA LEU A 170 7.26 9.95 0.27
C LEU A 170 7.05 10.43 -1.16
N ASP A 171 5.88 11.01 -1.46
CA ASP A 171 5.61 11.64 -2.75
C ASP A 171 6.63 12.78 -2.99
N ALA A 172 6.91 13.61 -1.96
CA ALA A 172 7.91 14.67 -2.04
C ALA A 172 9.34 14.16 -2.28
N LEU A 173 9.71 13.04 -1.64
CA LEU A 173 11.00 12.36 -1.86
C LEU A 173 11.08 11.78 -3.27
N GLN A 174 10.05 11.07 -3.73
CA GLN A 174 10.05 10.42 -5.04
C GLN A 174 10.21 11.43 -6.18
N VAL A 175 9.57 12.59 -6.08
CA VAL A 175 9.67 13.65 -7.07
C VAL A 175 11.10 14.18 -7.21
N ARG A 176 11.86 14.20 -6.11
CA ARG A 176 13.22 14.75 -6.04
C ARG A 176 14.29 13.67 -6.07
N LEU A 177 13.89 12.41 -6.18
CA LEU A 177 14.80 11.28 -6.24
C LEU A 177 15.48 11.25 -7.61
N ARG A 178 16.75 11.62 -7.64
CA ARG A 178 17.61 11.52 -8.82
C ARG A 178 18.56 10.35 -8.67
N ALA A 179 18.78 9.61 -9.75
CA ALA A 179 19.73 8.51 -9.75
C ALA A 179 21.16 8.98 -9.42
N SER A 180 21.55 10.15 -9.94
CA SER A 180 22.83 10.80 -9.65
C SER A 180 23.04 11.05 -8.15
N ASP A 181 22.01 11.52 -7.44
CA ASP A 181 22.08 11.78 -6.00
C ASP A 181 22.37 10.51 -5.19
N LEU A 182 21.98 9.33 -5.69
CA LEU A 182 22.22 8.07 -5.01
C LEU A 182 23.58 7.46 -5.36
N LEU A 183 24.07 7.67 -6.59
CA LEU A 183 25.33 7.12 -7.09
C LEU A 183 26.55 7.95 -6.67
N GLU A 184 26.43 9.27 -6.77
CA GLU A 184 27.52 10.23 -6.59
C GLU A 184 27.32 11.10 -5.35
N GLY A 185 26.12 11.11 -4.78
CA GLY A 185 25.82 11.93 -3.61
C GLY A 185 26.46 11.41 -2.32
N PRO A 186 26.55 12.25 -1.27
CA PRO A 186 27.17 11.90 0.01
C PRO A 186 26.35 10.91 0.86
N TYR A 187 25.30 10.29 0.29
CA TYR A 187 24.31 9.53 1.04
C TYR A 187 24.68 8.04 1.10
N LYS A 188 25.05 7.57 2.30
CA LYS A 188 25.44 6.18 2.56
C LYS A 188 24.29 5.16 2.45
N SER A 189 23.05 5.61 2.58
CA SER A 189 21.85 4.78 2.53
C SER A 189 20.62 5.58 2.10
N MET A 190 19.61 4.87 1.61
CA MET A 190 18.32 5.49 1.25
C MET A 190 17.59 6.04 2.50
N TRP A 191 17.86 5.47 3.68
CA TRP A 191 17.43 6.03 4.97
C TRP A 191 18.03 7.42 5.21
N HIS A 192 19.34 7.54 5.04
CA HIS A 192 20.06 8.79 5.23
C HIS A 192 19.64 9.84 4.20
N TYR A 193 19.51 9.43 2.93
CA TYR A 193 18.97 10.27 1.87
C TYR A 193 17.58 10.82 2.23
N GLY A 194 16.64 9.93 2.58
CA GLY A 194 15.28 10.30 2.92
C GLY A 194 15.23 11.28 4.09
N ARG A 195 15.95 11.00 5.19
CA ARG A 195 15.96 11.87 6.37
C ARG A 195 16.55 13.25 6.06
N HIS A 196 17.69 13.28 5.37
CA HIS A 196 18.37 14.54 5.06
C HIS A 196 17.55 15.39 4.09
N LYS A 197 17.03 14.79 3.01
CA LYS A 197 16.17 15.50 2.05
C LYS A 197 14.88 16.01 2.66
N LEU A 198 14.20 15.21 3.50
CA LEU A 198 13.00 15.67 4.19
C LEU A 198 13.27 16.87 5.12
N ASN A 199 14.42 16.87 5.81
CA ASN A 199 14.83 18.00 6.63
C ASN A 199 15.15 19.24 5.80
N GLN A 200 15.80 19.09 4.63
CA GLN A 200 16.08 20.19 3.71
C GLN A 200 14.80 20.81 3.11
N ILE A 201 13.85 19.97 2.71
CA ILE A 201 12.57 20.39 2.10
C ILE A 201 11.67 21.07 3.14
N GLY A 202 11.69 20.56 4.38
CA GLY A 202 10.82 20.99 5.46
C GLY A 202 9.34 20.62 5.24
N VAL A 203 8.52 20.81 6.28
CA VAL A 203 7.08 20.48 6.25
C VAL A 203 6.35 21.22 5.13
N ARG A 204 6.73 22.47 4.88
CA ARG A 204 6.11 23.30 3.85
C ARG A 204 6.33 22.75 2.44
N GLY A 205 7.54 22.32 2.12
CA GLY A 205 7.86 21.74 0.82
C GLY A 205 7.26 20.33 0.63
N ILE A 206 7.03 19.59 1.72
CA ILE A 206 6.34 18.29 1.69
C ILE A 206 4.89 18.46 1.22
N PHE A 207 4.17 19.46 1.75
CA PHE A 207 2.78 19.72 1.39
C PHE A 207 2.61 20.66 0.19
N ALA A 208 3.71 21.10 -0.43
CA ALA A 208 3.67 21.85 -1.68
C ALA A 208 3.02 21.02 -2.79
N GLY A 209 1.89 21.47 -3.33
CA GLY A 209 1.19 20.73 -4.38
C GLY A 209 0.38 19.51 -3.89
N TRP A 210 0.32 19.27 -2.57
CA TRP A 210 -0.35 18.10 -1.98
C TRP A 210 -1.83 17.99 -2.39
N GLY A 211 -2.52 19.10 -2.63
CA GLY A 211 -3.94 19.10 -3.01
C GLY A 211 -4.25 18.22 -4.23
N LEU A 212 -3.33 18.10 -5.21
CA LEU A 212 -3.53 17.20 -6.35
C LEU A 212 -3.33 15.72 -5.98
N SER A 213 -2.34 15.41 -5.13
CA SER A 213 -2.17 14.07 -4.57
C SER A 213 -3.38 13.68 -3.72
N PHE A 214 -3.86 14.58 -2.86
CA PHE A 214 -5.02 14.39 -2.02
C PHE A 214 -6.26 14.03 -2.84
N THR A 215 -6.64 14.86 -3.81
CA THR A 215 -7.82 14.61 -4.64
C THR A 215 -7.69 13.30 -5.41
N ARG A 216 -6.50 13.02 -5.97
CA ARG A 216 -6.27 11.76 -6.67
C ARG A 216 -6.40 10.53 -5.77
N ASP A 217 -5.83 10.61 -4.58
CA ASP A 217 -5.78 9.48 -3.64
C ASP A 217 -7.14 9.27 -2.98
N ALA A 218 -7.74 10.31 -2.41
CA ALA A 218 -9.04 10.24 -1.74
C ALA A 218 -10.14 9.71 -2.66
N PHE A 219 -10.34 10.32 -3.84
CA PHE A 219 -11.37 9.87 -4.78
C PHE A 219 -11.01 8.54 -5.44
N GLY A 220 -9.72 8.32 -5.73
CA GLY A 220 -9.27 7.05 -6.30
C GLY A 220 -9.58 5.86 -5.39
N TYR A 221 -9.31 5.98 -4.10
CA TYR A 221 -9.61 4.91 -3.13
C TYR A 221 -11.09 4.81 -2.76
N ALA A 222 -11.82 5.92 -2.74
CA ALA A 222 -13.28 5.90 -2.56
C ALA A 222 -13.96 5.05 -3.64
N VAL A 223 -13.64 5.30 -4.92
CA VAL A 223 -14.16 4.52 -6.04
C VAL A 223 -13.65 3.08 -6.01
N PHE A 224 -12.37 2.88 -5.67
CA PHE A 224 -11.79 1.55 -5.55
C PHE A 224 -12.56 0.66 -4.57
N PHE A 225 -12.69 1.08 -3.32
CA PHE A 225 -13.33 0.28 -2.27
C PHE A 225 -14.83 0.09 -2.53
N SER A 226 -15.51 1.12 -3.06
CA SER A 226 -16.92 1.04 -3.42
C SER A 226 -17.18 -0.03 -4.50
N PHE A 227 -16.42 -0.01 -5.60
CA PHE A 227 -16.54 -1.01 -6.66
C PHE A 227 -16.09 -2.39 -6.19
N PHE A 228 -15.03 -2.46 -5.39
CA PHE A 228 -14.51 -3.71 -4.86
C PHE A 228 -15.54 -4.43 -3.99
N GLU A 229 -16.12 -3.76 -3.00
CA GLU A 229 -17.14 -4.34 -2.12
C GLU A 229 -18.44 -4.64 -2.85
N PHE A 230 -18.84 -3.77 -3.79
CA PHE A 230 -20.02 -3.99 -4.62
C PHE A 230 -19.91 -5.29 -5.42
N VAL A 231 -18.80 -5.50 -6.14
CA VAL A 231 -18.62 -6.71 -6.95
C VAL A 231 -18.38 -7.95 -6.08
N LYS A 232 -17.54 -7.82 -5.04
CA LYS A 232 -17.18 -8.92 -4.14
C LYS A 232 -18.39 -9.48 -3.39
N SER A 233 -19.33 -8.63 -2.98
CA SER A 233 -20.44 -9.04 -2.11
C SER A 233 -21.81 -8.87 -2.77
N GLN A 234 -22.19 -7.65 -3.13
CA GLN A 234 -23.56 -7.39 -3.64
C GLN A 234 -23.81 -8.12 -4.97
N ALA A 235 -22.92 -7.94 -5.95
CA ALA A 235 -23.03 -8.60 -7.24
C ALA A 235 -22.89 -10.12 -7.12
N TYR A 236 -21.99 -10.61 -6.25
CA TYR A 236 -21.84 -12.04 -5.97
C TYR A 236 -23.14 -12.65 -5.43
N TYR A 237 -23.70 -12.10 -4.36
CA TYR A 237 -24.92 -12.64 -3.77
C TYR A 237 -26.13 -12.50 -4.70
N SER A 238 -26.21 -11.44 -5.51
CA SER A 238 -27.28 -11.30 -6.50
C SER A 238 -27.12 -12.29 -7.66
N PHE A 239 -25.88 -12.58 -8.07
CA PHE A 239 -25.61 -13.64 -9.04
C PHE A 239 -25.98 -15.01 -8.48
N LEU A 240 -25.67 -15.30 -7.21
CA LEU A 240 -26.03 -16.58 -6.59
C LEU A 240 -27.54 -16.81 -6.56
N THR A 241 -28.32 -15.83 -6.07
CA THR A 241 -29.78 -15.97 -6.00
C THR A 241 -30.40 -16.04 -7.39
N TRP A 242 -29.91 -15.25 -8.35
CA TRP A 242 -30.38 -15.32 -9.74
C TRP A 242 -30.03 -16.65 -10.42
N TYR A 243 -28.77 -17.08 -10.40
CA TYR A 243 -28.30 -18.26 -11.14
C TYR A 243 -28.76 -19.58 -10.53
N TYR A 244 -28.67 -19.72 -9.20
CA TYR A 244 -29.10 -20.94 -8.51
C TYR A 244 -30.61 -20.94 -8.23
N GLY A 245 -31.22 -19.77 -8.00
CA GLY A 245 -32.67 -19.65 -7.83
C GLY A 245 -33.43 -19.96 -9.12
N SER A 246 -33.02 -19.40 -10.27
CA SER A 246 -33.66 -19.65 -11.58
C SER A 246 -33.48 -21.07 -12.11
N ARG A 247 -32.35 -21.74 -11.79
CA ARG A 247 -32.17 -23.15 -12.14
C ARG A 247 -33.04 -24.06 -11.28
N ARG A 248 -33.30 -23.70 -10.03
CA ARG A 248 -34.09 -24.53 -9.13
C ARG A 248 -35.59 -24.47 -9.43
N THR A 249 -36.14 -23.39 -10.00
CA THR A 249 -37.54 -23.40 -10.47
C THR A 249 -37.80 -24.48 -11.53
N HIS A 250 -36.80 -24.87 -12.33
CA HIS A 250 -36.91 -25.96 -13.30
C HIS A 250 -36.65 -27.37 -12.72
N TYR A 251 -35.94 -27.50 -11.58
CA TYR A 251 -35.66 -28.79 -10.94
C TYR A 251 -36.52 -29.07 -9.68
N ALA A 252 -37.18 -28.04 -9.12
CA ALA A 252 -37.98 -28.15 -7.90
C ALA A 252 -39.28 -28.93 -8.10
N GLU A 253 -39.82 -29.00 -9.32
CA GLU A 253 -40.92 -29.91 -9.65
C GLU A 253 -40.47 -31.38 -9.67
N GLN A 254 -39.17 -31.67 -9.81
CA GLN A 254 -38.66 -33.05 -9.99
C GLN A 254 -37.92 -33.62 -8.76
N LEU A 255 -37.60 -32.80 -7.75
CA LEU A 255 -36.71 -33.17 -6.63
C LEU A 255 -37.31 -32.83 -5.25
N GLN A 256 -38.58 -33.16 -5.01
CA GLN A 256 -39.23 -33.07 -3.69
C GLN A 256 -38.53 -33.89 -2.57
N HIS A 257 -37.40 -34.57 -2.83
CA HIS A 257 -36.79 -35.49 -1.87
C HIS A 257 -35.32 -35.26 -1.51
N ILE A 258 -34.62 -34.23 -2.01
CA ILE A 258 -33.17 -34.12 -1.78
C ILE A 258 -32.76 -32.74 -1.24
N GLN A 259 -32.50 -32.71 0.07
CA GLN A 259 -31.80 -31.69 0.87
C GLN A 259 -32.55 -30.38 1.14
N SER A 260 -33.50 -30.45 2.08
CA SER A 260 -33.88 -29.33 2.94
C SER A 260 -32.75 -29.00 3.93
N SER A 261 -32.48 -27.71 4.16
CA SER A 261 -31.78 -27.25 5.37
C SER A 261 -32.56 -27.73 6.60
N ASP A 262 -31.91 -27.91 7.75
CA ASP A 262 -32.55 -28.28 9.04
C ASP A 262 -33.68 -27.29 9.43
N ARG A 263 -33.74 -26.13 8.76
CA ARG A 263 -34.71 -25.05 8.93
C ARG A 263 -35.85 -25.01 7.89
N GLY A 264 -35.94 -26.00 6.99
CA GLY A 264 -36.98 -26.06 5.95
C GLY A 264 -36.80 -25.05 4.80
N VAL A 265 -35.68 -24.32 4.77
CA VAL A 265 -35.36 -23.32 3.74
C VAL A 265 -34.50 -23.96 2.63
N PRO A 266 -34.70 -23.61 1.34
CA PRO A 266 -33.89 -24.13 0.24
C PRO A 266 -32.42 -23.71 0.37
N LEU A 267 -31.53 -24.71 0.48
CA LEU A 267 -30.07 -24.50 0.61
C LEU A 267 -29.39 -24.35 -0.77
N ILE A 268 -28.57 -23.31 -0.94
CA ILE A 268 -27.68 -23.06 -2.08
C ILE A 268 -26.24 -23.37 -1.67
N ARG A 269 -25.60 -24.30 -2.38
CA ARG A 269 -24.17 -24.60 -2.26
C ARG A 269 -23.43 -24.10 -3.52
N PRO A 270 -22.84 -22.89 -3.50
CA PRO A 270 -22.11 -22.37 -4.64
C PRO A 270 -20.84 -23.16 -4.91
N HIS A 271 -20.44 -23.24 -6.17
CA HIS A 271 -19.19 -23.90 -6.55
C HIS A 271 -17.98 -23.16 -5.93
N TYR A 272 -17.02 -23.92 -5.40
CA TYR A 272 -15.85 -23.39 -4.68
C TYR A 272 -15.02 -22.34 -5.46
N ALA A 273 -15.07 -22.35 -6.80
CA ALA A 273 -14.33 -21.44 -7.65
C ALA A 273 -15.04 -20.09 -7.90
N LEU A 274 -16.35 -20.00 -7.61
CA LEU A 274 -17.12 -18.77 -7.86
C LEU A 274 -16.64 -17.61 -7.00
N GLU A 275 -16.39 -17.83 -5.71
CA GLU A 275 -15.95 -16.77 -4.80
C GLU A 275 -14.57 -16.20 -5.19
N PRO A 276 -13.52 -17.00 -5.49
CA PRO A 276 -12.27 -16.48 -6.05
C PRO A 276 -12.44 -15.76 -7.39
N CYS A 277 -13.31 -16.24 -8.28
CA CYS A 277 -13.60 -15.58 -9.55
C CYS A 277 -14.25 -14.20 -9.35
N PHE A 278 -15.22 -14.07 -8.45
CA PHE A 278 -15.84 -12.80 -8.11
C PHE A 278 -14.87 -11.87 -7.38
N LEU A 279 -14.00 -12.40 -6.52
CA LEU A 279 -12.94 -11.63 -5.88
C LEU A 279 -11.94 -11.07 -6.92
N MET A 280 -11.58 -11.88 -7.91
CA MET A 280 -10.73 -11.46 -9.02
C MET A 280 -11.43 -10.38 -9.86
N ALA A 281 -12.69 -10.62 -10.24
CA ALA A 281 -13.50 -9.65 -10.99
C ALA A 281 -13.66 -8.32 -10.22
N ALA A 282 -13.83 -8.38 -8.89
CA ALA A 282 -13.86 -7.21 -8.04
C ALA A 282 -12.55 -6.44 -8.08
N GLY A 283 -11.40 -7.13 -8.01
CA GLY A 283 -10.08 -6.52 -8.15
C GLY A 283 -9.89 -5.83 -9.50
N VAL A 284 -10.28 -6.49 -10.60
CA VAL A 284 -10.25 -5.93 -11.96
C VAL A 284 -11.13 -4.68 -12.06
N ALA A 285 -12.41 -4.80 -11.71
CA ALA A 285 -13.40 -3.74 -11.82
C ALA A 285 -13.01 -2.52 -10.97
N ALA A 286 -12.60 -2.74 -9.73
CA ALA A 286 -12.14 -1.69 -8.82
C ALA A 286 -10.89 -0.97 -9.36
N SER A 287 -9.94 -1.71 -9.95
CA SER A 287 -8.72 -1.12 -10.53
C SER A 287 -9.04 -0.23 -11.73
N VAL A 288 -9.92 -0.68 -12.63
CA VAL A 288 -10.35 0.10 -13.79
C VAL A 288 -11.12 1.34 -13.34
N ALA A 289 -12.03 1.19 -12.39
CA ALA A 289 -12.82 2.28 -11.83
C ALA A 289 -11.91 3.31 -11.14
N GLN A 290 -10.95 2.87 -10.33
CA GLN A 290 -9.93 3.74 -9.73
C GLN A 290 -9.12 4.49 -10.79
N GLN A 291 -8.67 3.79 -11.83
CA GLN A 291 -7.85 4.39 -12.89
C GLN A 291 -8.63 5.48 -13.65
N SER A 292 -9.96 5.37 -13.75
CA SER A 292 -10.80 6.39 -14.40
C SER A 292 -10.67 7.77 -13.73
N ILE A 293 -10.41 7.79 -12.42
CA ILE A 293 -10.16 8.99 -11.62
C ILE A 293 -8.67 9.32 -11.56
N GLN A 294 -7.83 8.33 -11.33
CA GLN A 294 -6.41 8.57 -11.06
C GLN A 294 -5.63 8.95 -12.32
N HIS A 295 -5.95 8.39 -13.49
CA HIS A 295 -5.25 8.68 -14.73
C HIS A 295 -5.31 10.17 -15.13
N PRO A 296 -6.49 10.82 -15.24
CA PRO A 296 -6.56 12.24 -15.59
C PRO A 296 -5.87 13.13 -14.54
N LEU A 297 -6.05 12.82 -13.25
CA LEU A 297 -5.43 13.58 -12.17
C LEU A 297 -3.91 13.41 -12.14
N SER A 298 -3.39 12.23 -12.49
CA SER A 298 -1.94 11.99 -12.60
C SER A 298 -1.31 12.76 -13.77
N ALA A 299 -2.04 12.89 -14.90
CA ALA A 299 -1.59 13.71 -16.02
C ALA A 299 -1.47 15.19 -15.64
N ILE A 300 -2.41 15.71 -14.83
CA ILE A 300 -2.35 17.09 -14.31
C ILE A 300 -1.25 17.21 -13.26
N GLN A 301 -1.15 16.25 -12.34
CA GLN A 301 -0.16 16.24 -11.27
C GLN A 301 1.27 16.23 -11.81
N SER A 302 1.58 15.37 -12.80
CA SER A 302 2.93 15.31 -13.39
C SER A 302 3.38 16.65 -13.98
N LEU A 303 2.45 17.43 -14.53
CA LEU A 303 2.73 18.77 -15.04
C LEU A 303 2.96 19.79 -13.93
N HIS A 304 2.24 19.67 -12.82
CA HIS A 304 2.42 20.52 -11.65
C HIS A 304 3.73 20.24 -10.93
N VAL A 305 4.03 18.95 -10.74
CA VAL A 305 5.24 18.43 -10.09
C VAL A 305 6.51 18.88 -10.81
N ALA A 306 6.51 18.92 -12.15
CA ALA A 306 7.64 19.45 -12.92
C ALA A 306 7.98 20.93 -12.58
N ARG A 307 7.06 21.66 -11.92
CA ARG A 307 7.28 23.02 -11.44
C ARG A 307 7.66 23.09 -9.97
N LEU A 308 7.51 22.02 -9.19
CA LEU A 308 7.87 22.02 -7.78
C LEU A 308 9.36 22.34 -7.58
N GLU A 309 10.25 21.83 -8.44
CA GLU A 309 11.70 22.14 -8.35
C GLU A 309 11.97 23.65 -8.48
N TYR A 310 11.23 24.34 -9.38
CA TYR A 310 11.31 25.80 -9.52
C TYR A 310 10.78 26.52 -8.27
N ILE A 311 9.70 26.02 -7.68
CA ILE A 311 9.10 26.59 -6.47
C ILE A 311 10.00 26.38 -5.25
N ASP A 312 10.65 25.24 -5.13
CA ASP A 312 11.60 24.96 -4.05
C ASP A 312 12.80 25.89 -4.13
N HIS A 313 13.35 26.12 -5.33
CA HIS A 313 14.44 27.07 -5.54
C HIS A 313 14.02 28.49 -5.16
N GLN A 314 12.77 28.89 -5.41
CA GLN A 314 12.27 30.18 -4.95
C GLN A 314 12.00 30.20 -3.44
N ALA A 315 11.59 29.07 -2.85
CA ALA A 315 11.35 28.95 -1.42
C ALA A 315 12.65 29.01 -0.60
N SER A 316 13.79 28.56 -1.15
CA SER A 316 15.10 28.69 -0.52
C SER A 316 15.61 30.14 -0.46
N LEU A 317 15.01 31.08 -1.19
CA LEU A 317 15.33 32.51 -1.13
C LEU A 317 14.65 33.23 0.06
N HIS A 318 14.15 32.48 1.05
CA HIS A 318 13.48 32.97 2.26
C HIS A 318 12.34 34.01 2.04
N PRO A 319 11.40 33.81 1.09
CA PRO A 319 10.29 34.74 0.88
C PRO A 319 9.31 34.71 2.07
N SER A 320 8.62 35.84 2.28
CA SER A 320 7.60 35.98 3.32
C SER A 320 6.46 34.96 3.14
N ARG A 321 5.72 34.68 4.23
CA ARG A 321 4.58 33.72 4.19
C ARG A 321 3.57 34.07 3.09
N ARG A 322 3.24 35.37 2.93
CA ARG A 322 2.29 35.89 1.94
C ARG A 322 2.80 35.73 0.52
N GLU A 323 4.06 36.07 0.26
CA GLU A 323 4.68 35.91 -1.07
C GLU A 323 4.65 34.45 -1.48
N MET A 324 5.00 33.54 -0.58
CA MET A 324 5.04 32.14 -0.94
C MET A 324 3.64 31.51 -1.09
N LEU A 325 2.59 32.03 -0.44
CA LEU A 325 1.20 31.68 -0.79
C LEU A 325 0.82 32.14 -2.21
N ARG A 326 1.22 33.36 -2.60
CA ARG A 326 1.02 33.85 -3.97
C ARG A 326 1.78 33.00 -4.99
N LEU A 327 3.01 32.58 -4.66
CA LEU A 327 3.81 31.69 -5.52
C LEU A 327 3.08 30.35 -5.74
N TYR A 328 2.57 29.71 -4.69
CA TYR A 328 1.78 28.48 -4.83
C TYR A 328 0.50 28.70 -5.65
N TYR A 329 -0.25 29.77 -5.38
CA TYR A 329 -1.45 30.06 -6.14
C TYR A 329 -1.15 30.29 -7.64
N SER A 330 -0.11 31.08 -7.94
CA SER A 330 0.37 31.28 -9.31
C SER A 330 0.86 29.98 -9.96
N ALA A 331 1.36 29.02 -9.16
CA ALA A 331 1.77 27.70 -9.62
C ALA A 331 0.60 26.92 -10.19
N TYR A 332 -0.52 26.90 -9.46
CA TYR A 332 -1.76 26.26 -9.89
C TYR A 332 -2.36 26.94 -11.13
N GLN A 333 -2.39 28.28 -11.17
CA GLN A 333 -2.92 29.01 -12.32
C GLN A 333 -2.17 28.69 -13.63
N GLU A 334 -0.84 28.67 -13.60
CA GLU A 334 -0.04 28.30 -14.77
C GLU A 334 -0.14 26.83 -15.13
N THR A 335 -0.30 25.95 -14.13
CA THR A 335 -0.59 24.53 -14.39
C THR A 335 -1.88 24.42 -15.20
N LEU A 336 -2.93 25.13 -14.80
CA LEU A 336 -4.20 25.18 -15.55
C LEU A 336 -4.03 25.74 -16.96
N LYS A 337 -3.25 26.82 -17.14
CA LYS A 337 -2.95 27.37 -18.48
C LYS A 337 -2.25 26.34 -19.37
N ARG A 338 -1.26 25.62 -18.85
CA ARG A 338 -0.55 24.58 -19.61
C ARG A 338 -1.43 23.37 -19.90
N CYS A 339 -2.29 22.97 -18.96
CA CYS A 339 -3.31 21.94 -19.19
C CYS A 339 -4.23 22.34 -20.35
N ARG A 340 -4.74 23.58 -20.37
CA ARG A 340 -5.54 24.11 -21.48
C ARG A 340 -4.80 24.04 -22.82
N ARG A 341 -3.53 24.46 -22.87
CA ARG A 341 -2.71 24.37 -24.09
C ARG A 341 -2.50 22.94 -24.56
N LYS A 342 -2.21 22.00 -23.65
CA LYS A 342 -2.06 20.57 -24.00
C LYS A 342 -3.38 19.95 -24.47
N ALA A 343 -4.49 20.29 -23.81
CA ALA A 343 -5.83 19.85 -24.19
C ALA A 343 -6.20 20.35 -25.59
N SER A 344 -5.95 21.63 -25.89
CA SER A 344 -6.19 22.21 -27.22
C SER A 344 -5.37 21.49 -28.31
N ARG A 345 -4.07 21.28 -28.08
CA ARG A 345 -3.20 20.54 -29.03
C ARG A 345 -3.61 19.09 -29.26
N ALA A 346 -4.23 18.44 -28.27
CA ALA A 346 -4.71 17.07 -28.37
C ALA A 346 -6.13 16.94 -28.95
N GLY A 347 -6.79 18.06 -29.29
CA GLY A 347 -8.16 18.06 -29.79
C GLY A 347 -9.22 17.85 -28.69
N GLY A 348 -8.93 18.23 -27.45
CA GLY A 348 -9.88 18.26 -26.34
C GLY A 348 -9.37 17.69 -25.02
N TRP A 349 -10.04 18.04 -23.92
CA TRP A 349 -9.69 17.59 -22.58
C TRP A 349 -9.77 16.07 -22.42
N ARG A 350 -10.84 15.44 -22.92
CA ARG A 350 -11.03 13.98 -22.81
C ARG A 350 -9.93 13.22 -23.54
N ARG A 351 -9.63 13.60 -24.79
CA ARG A 351 -8.58 12.95 -25.59
C ARG A 351 -7.20 13.09 -24.95
N TRP A 352 -6.90 14.25 -24.38
CA TRP A 352 -5.64 14.47 -23.68
C TRP A 352 -5.55 13.68 -22.37
N LEU A 353 -6.55 13.82 -21.50
CA LEU A 353 -6.53 13.27 -20.14
C LEU A 353 -6.66 11.75 -20.10
N PHE A 354 -7.31 11.13 -21.10
CA PHE A 354 -7.47 9.67 -21.19
C PHE A 354 -6.55 9.04 -22.25
N ARG A 355 -5.58 9.80 -22.79
CA ARG A 355 -4.60 9.25 -23.72
C ARG A 355 -3.78 8.17 -23.02
N GLY A 356 -3.83 6.94 -23.52
CA GLY A 356 -3.09 5.81 -22.94
C GLY A 356 -3.82 5.09 -21.78
N PHE A 357 -5.03 5.53 -21.43
CA PHE A 357 -5.82 4.95 -20.34
C PHE A 357 -5.95 3.43 -20.43
N ALA A 358 -6.32 2.90 -21.60
CA ALA A 358 -6.50 1.45 -21.79
C ALA A 358 -5.20 0.67 -21.54
N ARG A 359 -4.07 1.18 -22.05
CA ARG A 359 -2.75 0.57 -21.83
C ARG A 359 -2.39 0.55 -20.35
N ASP A 360 -2.63 1.65 -19.65
CA ASP A 360 -2.29 1.77 -18.23
C ASP A 360 -3.22 0.91 -17.36
N ALA A 361 -4.52 0.87 -17.68
CA ALA A 361 -5.48 -0.01 -17.02
C ALA A 361 -5.09 -1.49 -17.20
N ILE A 362 -4.79 -1.93 -18.43
CA ILE A 362 -4.34 -3.30 -18.72
C ILE A 362 -3.04 -3.63 -17.99
N ARG A 363 -2.12 -2.67 -17.84
CA ARG A 363 -0.86 -2.90 -17.13
C ARG A 363 -1.04 -3.04 -15.62
N GLN A 364 -2.06 -2.40 -15.04
CA GLN A 364 -2.33 -2.39 -13.60
C GLN A 364 -3.14 -3.63 -13.16
N VAL A 365 -4.12 -4.04 -13.97
CA VAL A 365 -5.09 -5.10 -13.65
C VAL A 365 -4.45 -6.46 -13.25
N PRO A 366 -3.42 -6.98 -13.95
CA PRO A 366 -2.80 -8.26 -13.60
C PRO A 366 -2.11 -8.24 -12.23
N SER A 367 -1.46 -7.13 -11.87
CA SER A 367 -0.81 -7.01 -10.55
C SER A 367 -1.85 -7.01 -9.42
N THR A 368 -2.95 -6.30 -9.62
CA THR A 368 -4.05 -6.20 -8.65
C THR A 368 -4.87 -7.47 -8.51
N SER A 369 -5.10 -8.17 -9.61
CA SER A 369 -5.94 -9.38 -9.60
C SER A 369 -5.15 -10.61 -9.17
N ALA A 370 -3.89 -10.76 -9.60
CA ALA A 370 -3.07 -11.92 -9.26
C ALA A 370 -2.69 -11.96 -7.77
N GLY A 371 -2.38 -10.82 -7.15
CA GLY A 371 -2.07 -10.77 -5.72
C GLY A 371 -3.27 -11.16 -4.84
N LEU A 372 -4.49 -10.82 -5.29
CA LEU A 372 -5.75 -11.19 -4.63
C LEU A 372 -6.04 -12.69 -4.73
N VAL A 373 -5.87 -13.26 -5.92
CA VAL A 373 -6.11 -14.68 -6.18
C VAL A 373 -5.10 -15.53 -5.41
N ILE A 374 -3.80 -15.19 -5.47
CA ILE A 374 -2.75 -15.92 -4.74
C ILE A 374 -3.03 -15.85 -3.24
N PHE A 375 -3.40 -14.69 -2.71
CA PHE A 375 -3.77 -14.55 -1.31
C PHE A 375 -4.95 -15.44 -0.92
N GLU A 376 -6.04 -15.41 -1.68
CA GLU A 376 -7.25 -16.19 -1.37
C GLU A 376 -7.00 -17.70 -1.49
N LEU A 377 -6.21 -18.13 -2.48
CA LEU A 377 -5.79 -19.54 -2.62
C LEU A 377 -4.92 -19.99 -1.45
N VAL A 378 -3.96 -19.16 -1.02
CA VAL A 378 -3.11 -19.45 0.15
C VAL A 378 -3.96 -19.47 1.41
N ARG A 379 -4.82 -18.48 1.62
CA ARG A 379 -5.75 -18.41 2.76
C ARG A 379 -6.60 -19.67 2.83
N ARG A 380 -7.16 -20.15 1.72
CA ARG A 380 -7.98 -21.38 1.68
C ARG A 380 -7.18 -22.65 1.94
N LYS A 381 -5.95 -22.73 1.42
CA LYS A 381 -5.07 -23.88 1.69
C LYS A 381 -4.74 -24.03 3.17
N TYR A 382 -4.67 -22.93 3.91
CA TYR A 382 -4.33 -22.90 5.33
C TYR A 382 -5.52 -22.56 6.26
N ALA A 383 -6.73 -22.39 5.73
CA ALA A 383 -7.94 -22.21 6.52
C ALA A 383 -8.55 -23.57 6.84
N ASN A 384 -8.87 -23.81 8.11
CA ASN A 384 -9.57 -25.02 8.54
C ASN A 384 -11.00 -25.06 7.96
N MET A 385 -11.46 -26.23 7.51
CA MET A 385 -12.78 -26.43 6.88
C MET A 385 -13.98 -26.32 7.85
N ALA A 386 -13.77 -25.86 9.09
CA ALA A 386 -14.81 -25.77 10.12
C ALA A 386 -15.64 -24.47 10.09
N ASP A 387 -15.39 -23.56 9.14
CA ASP A 387 -15.93 -22.19 9.12
C ASP A 387 -17.11 -21.98 8.13
N ALA A 388 -17.95 -22.99 7.91
CA ALA A 388 -19.07 -22.85 6.99
C ALA A 388 -20.10 -21.85 7.56
N VAL A 389 -20.38 -20.76 6.83
CA VAL A 389 -21.34 -19.73 7.25
C VAL A 389 -22.61 -19.83 6.41
N TYR A 390 -23.76 -19.82 7.09
CA TYR A 390 -25.08 -19.73 6.46
C TYR A 390 -25.52 -18.27 6.36
N ILE A 391 -25.88 -17.84 5.15
CA ILE A 391 -26.43 -16.50 4.90
C ILE A 391 -27.83 -16.65 4.32
N GLN A 392 -28.83 -16.06 4.97
CA GLN A 392 -30.20 -16.06 4.47
C GLN A 392 -30.43 -14.86 3.55
N LYS A 393 -30.80 -15.08 2.29
CA LYS A 393 -31.09 -14.03 1.30
C LYS A 393 -32.21 -14.46 0.34
N ASP A 394 -33.18 -13.58 0.10
CA ASP A 394 -34.29 -13.79 -0.86
C ASP A 394 -35.06 -15.12 -0.64
N GLY A 395 -35.17 -15.59 0.60
CA GLY A 395 -35.82 -16.87 0.95
C GLY A 395 -34.94 -18.11 0.77
N TYR A 396 -33.64 -17.95 0.51
CA TYR A 396 -32.66 -19.04 0.39
C TYR A 396 -31.61 -19.00 1.50
N ASP A 397 -31.17 -20.18 1.94
CA ASP A 397 -29.98 -20.35 2.78
C ASP A 397 -28.77 -20.55 1.87
N ILE A 398 -27.78 -19.67 1.92
CA ILE A 398 -26.53 -19.80 1.15
C ILE A 398 -25.45 -20.35 2.08
N LEU A 399 -24.94 -21.55 1.79
CA LEU A 399 -23.81 -22.15 2.49
C LEU A 399 -22.51 -21.71 1.85
N LEU A 400 -21.71 -20.94 2.57
CA LEU A 400 -20.41 -20.51 2.07
C LEU A 400 -19.31 -21.19 2.89
N THR A 401 -18.56 -22.08 2.25
CA THR A 401 -17.38 -22.76 2.83
C THR A 401 -16.11 -21.92 2.77
#